data_AF-A0AB33IXH6-F1
#
_entry.id   AF-A0AB33IXH6-F1
#
_cell.length_a   1.000
_cell.length_b   1.000
_cell.length_c   1.000
_cell.angle_alpha   90.00
_cell.angle_beta   90.00
_cell.angle_gamma   90.00
#
_symmetry.space_group_name_H-M   'P 1'
#
loop_
_entity.id
_entity.type
_entity.pdbx_description
1 polymer ?
#
loop_
_entity_poly.entity_id
_entity_poly.type
_entity_poly.pdbx_seq_one_letter_code
_entity_poly.pdbx_strand_id
1 'polypeptide(L)'
;MRTETRTYEIYPLNELSGEAQEKAHRQWMENFEYPWGKENRDTLKAFEEVFKIEVERWSYDTCTYTYRFTSHYSEEEDNLKGVRLLKYLVNNYWDVLYIPKVNWKHSYDKRRRSRIFVTDCCVLTGYCFDHNILNPIYDFLKSPDNTTLYELMDNCLDSFFKACMDDAEYMISMEAFADECEANEYEFLSDGTLFN
;
A
#
# COMPACT_ATOMS: atom_id res chain seq x y z
N MET A 1 48.95 19.28 -15.65
CA MET A 1 47.48 19.12 -15.53
C MET A 1 46.89 20.52 -15.58
N ARG A 2 46.10 20.85 -16.61
CA ARG A 2 45.53 22.20 -16.81
C ARG A 2 44.14 22.16 -16.18
N THR A 3 43.89 23.01 -15.19
CA THR A 3 42.57 23.11 -14.54
C THR A 3 41.77 24.17 -15.29
N GLU A 4 40.62 23.80 -15.84
CA GLU A 4 39.66 24.73 -16.45
C GLU A 4 38.49 24.96 -15.48
N THR A 5 38.12 26.21 -15.27
CA THR A 5 36.96 26.59 -14.44
C THR A 5 35.77 26.82 -15.36
N ARG A 6 34.64 26.14 -15.09
CA ARG A 6 33.36 26.33 -15.78
C ARG A 6 32.34 26.87 -14.80
N THR A 7 31.50 27.80 -15.28
CA THR A 7 30.37 28.36 -14.51
C THR A 7 29.10 27.76 -15.07
N TYR A 8 28.21 27.29 -14.19
CA TYR A 8 26.92 26.71 -14.54
C TYR A 8 25.81 27.53 -13.89
N GLU A 9 24.72 27.73 -14.61
CA GLU A 9 23.46 28.20 -14.03
C GLU A 9 22.64 26.97 -13.66
N ILE A 10 22.17 26.93 -12.42
CA ILE A 10 21.44 25.82 -11.83
C ILE A 10 20.07 26.31 -11.37
N TYR A 11 19.08 25.45 -11.47
CA TYR A 11 17.67 25.76 -11.29
C TYR A 11 16.99 24.67 -10.46
N PRO A 12 16.10 25.00 -9.51
CA PRO A 12 15.17 24.02 -8.95
C PRO A 12 14.18 23.54 -10.02
N LEU A 13 13.58 22.36 -9.83
CA LEU A 13 12.69 21.73 -10.82
C LEU A 13 11.55 22.67 -11.30
N ASN A 14 10.95 23.44 -10.38
CA ASN A 14 9.82 24.33 -10.67
C ASN A 14 10.20 25.56 -11.53
N GLU A 15 11.48 25.88 -11.68
CA GLU A 15 11.98 26.97 -12.53
C GLU A 15 12.35 26.50 -13.94
N LEU A 16 12.38 25.19 -14.18
CA LEU A 16 12.64 24.62 -15.50
C LEU A 16 11.46 24.78 -16.47
N SER A 17 11.74 24.71 -17.77
CA SER A 17 10.69 24.56 -18.78
C SER A 17 10.01 23.20 -18.66
N GLY A 18 8.76 23.08 -19.14
CA GLY A 18 8.05 21.79 -19.12
C GLY A 18 8.81 20.67 -19.83
N GLU A 19 9.48 20.96 -20.95
CA GLU A 19 10.32 19.98 -21.65
C GLU A 19 11.52 19.52 -20.80
N ALA A 20 12.14 20.44 -20.06
CA ALA A 20 13.25 20.13 -19.16
C ALA A 20 12.78 19.32 -17.93
N GLN A 21 11.61 19.64 -17.38
CA GLN A 21 10.98 18.86 -16.30
C GLN A 21 10.67 17.43 -16.75
N GLU A 22 10.06 17.24 -17.93
CA GLU A 22 9.77 15.91 -18.49
C GLU A 22 11.04 15.10 -18.76
N LYS A 23 12.12 15.75 -19.20
CA LYS A 23 13.42 15.08 -19.38
C LYS A 23 14.01 14.64 -18.04
N ALA A 24 14.02 15.53 -17.04
CA ALA A 24 14.50 15.21 -15.69
C ALA A 24 13.71 14.03 -15.09
N HIS A 25 12.38 14.10 -15.16
CA HIS A 25 11.48 13.06 -14.67
C HIS A 25 11.71 11.71 -15.36
N ARG A 26 11.89 11.69 -16.68
CA ARG A 26 12.20 10.47 -17.43
C ARG A 26 13.52 9.83 -16.99
N GLN A 27 14.56 10.64 -16.79
CA GLN A 27 15.86 10.16 -16.32
C GLN A 27 15.78 9.60 -14.90
N TRP A 28 14.96 10.21 -14.05
CA TRP A 28 14.71 9.72 -12.70
C TRP A 28 13.98 8.36 -12.71
N MET A 29 12.93 8.22 -13.53
CA MET A 29 12.18 6.96 -13.68
C MET A 29 13.04 5.79 -14.16
N GLU A 30 14.09 6.01 -14.97
CA GLU A 30 14.98 4.95 -15.46
C GLU A 30 15.68 4.18 -14.33
N ASN A 31 15.85 4.81 -13.16
CA ASN A 31 16.49 4.20 -11.99
C ASN A 31 15.52 3.97 -10.82
N PHE A 32 14.22 4.18 -11.04
CA PHE A 32 13.22 4.04 -9.99
C PHE A 32 12.96 2.56 -9.68
N GLU A 33 13.10 2.17 -8.42
CA GLU A 33 12.71 0.86 -7.90
C GLU A 33 11.62 1.05 -6.85
N TYR A 34 10.50 0.34 -7.02
CA TYR A 34 9.37 0.44 -6.09
C TYR A 34 9.75 -0.10 -4.70
N PRO A 35 9.78 0.76 -3.66
CA PRO A 35 10.43 0.41 -2.39
C PRO A 35 9.58 -0.52 -1.50
N TRP A 36 8.25 -0.50 -1.64
CA TRP A 36 7.32 -1.18 -0.73
C TRP A 36 6.98 -2.62 -1.11
N GLY A 37 7.69 -3.17 -2.10
CA GLY A 37 7.40 -4.52 -2.59
C GLY A 37 7.53 -5.61 -1.52
N LYS A 38 8.38 -5.41 -0.51
CA LYS A 38 8.53 -6.36 0.60
C LYS A 38 7.35 -6.28 1.56
N GLU A 39 6.95 -5.09 1.96
CA GLU A 39 5.84 -4.81 2.89
C GLU A 39 4.51 -5.28 2.30
N ASN A 40 4.29 -5.07 1.00
CA ASN A 40 3.14 -5.59 0.26
C ASN A 40 3.11 -7.13 0.33
N ARG A 41 4.25 -7.79 0.08
CA ARG A 41 4.35 -9.27 0.19
C ARG A 41 4.09 -9.77 1.61
N ASP A 42 4.61 -9.08 2.62
CA ASP A 42 4.40 -9.45 4.02
C ASP A 42 2.92 -9.31 4.43
N THR A 43 2.23 -8.29 3.93
CA THR A 43 0.78 -8.09 4.14
C THR A 43 -0.04 -9.20 3.49
N LEU A 44 0.26 -9.53 2.22
CA LEU A 44 -0.43 -10.60 1.49
C LEU A 44 -0.25 -11.94 2.21
N LYS A 45 0.99 -12.24 2.64
CA LYS A 45 1.29 -13.46 3.38
C LYS A 45 0.57 -13.53 4.73
N ALA A 46 0.54 -12.43 5.48
CA ALA A 46 -0.20 -12.38 6.74
C ALA A 46 -1.71 -12.58 6.53
N PHE A 47 -2.26 -12.10 5.42
CA PHE A 47 -3.65 -12.34 5.04
C PHE A 47 -3.90 -13.82 4.72
N GLU A 48 -3.03 -14.49 3.96
CA GLU A 48 -3.08 -15.94 3.69
C GLU A 48 -2.92 -16.80 4.95
N GLU A 49 -2.14 -16.35 5.94
CA GLU A 49 -1.97 -17.06 7.22
C GLU A 49 -3.24 -16.97 8.10
N VAL A 50 -4.00 -15.88 7.98
CA VAL A 50 -5.23 -15.64 8.74
C VAL A 50 -6.44 -16.30 8.09
N PHE A 51 -6.59 -16.12 6.78
CA PHE A 51 -7.72 -16.63 6.01
C PHE A 51 -7.29 -17.86 5.23
N LYS A 52 -8.16 -18.87 5.14
CA LYS A 52 -7.85 -20.16 4.49
C LYS A 52 -7.78 -20.02 2.96
N ILE A 53 -6.87 -19.22 2.43
CA ILE A 53 -6.65 -19.01 1.00
C ILE A 53 -5.16 -19.05 0.65
N GLU A 54 -4.86 -19.30 -0.62
CA GLU A 54 -3.51 -19.25 -1.18
C GLU A 54 -3.56 -18.42 -2.48
N VAL A 55 -2.75 -17.38 -2.57
CA VAL A 55 -2.69 -16.43 -3.69
C VAL A 55 -1.52 -16.80 -4.60
N GLU A 56 -1.84 -17.12 -5.85
CA GLU A 56 -0.89 -17.59 -6.83
C GLU A 56 -0.88 -16.69 -8.07
N ARG A 57 0.23 -16.74 -8.82
CA ARG A 57 0.35 -16.12 -10.15
C ARG A 57 -0.11 -14.66 -10.17
N TRP A 58 0.31 -13.92 -9.16
CA TRP A 58 0.00 -12.50 -9.04
C TRP A 58 1.16 -11.64 -9.52
N SER A 59 0.82 -10.46 -10.03
CA SER A 59 1.76 -9.40 -10.40
C SER A 59 1.01 -8.07 -10.39
N TYR A 60 1.72 -7.00 -10.09
CA TYR A 60 1.22 -5.64 -10.32
C TYR A 60 2.37 -4.78 -10.84
N ASP A 61 2.02 -3.80 -11.67
CA ASP A 61 2.89 -2.73 -12.13
C ASP A 61 2.13 -1.39 -11.99
N THR A 62 2.64 -0.34 -12.63
CA THR A 62 2.08 1.02 -12.55
C THR A 62 0.81 1.20 -13.38
N CYS A 63 0.36 0.18 -14.11
CA CYS A 63 -0.74 0.27 -15.08
C CYS A 63 -1.76 -0.85 -14.93
N THR A 64 -1.36 -2.01 -14.41
CA THR A 64 -2.21 -3.19 -14.29
C THR A 64 -1.83 -4.07 -13.12
N TYR A 65 -2.77 -4.89 -12.68
CA TYR A 65 -2.53 -5.98 -11.76
C TYR A 65 -3.29 -7.24 -12.20
N THR A 66 -2.73 -8.39 -11.82
CA THR A 66 -3.35 -9.69 -12.02
C THR A 66 -3.10 -10.54 -10.79
N TYR A 67 -4.06 -11.40 -10.46
CA TYR A 67 -3.89 -12.40 -9.41
C TYR A 67 -4.83 -13.58 -9.66
N ARG A 68 -4.53 -14.69 -8.98
CA ARG A 68 -5.44 -15.81 -8.79
C ARG A 68 -5.33 -16.26 -7.35
N PHE A 69 -6.38 -16.88 -6.83
CA PHE A 69 -6.30 -17.50 -5.52
C PHE A 69 -7.10 -18.80 -5.49
N THR A 70 -6.71 -19.66 -4.56
CA THR A 70 -7.41 -20.89 -4.21
C THR A 70 -8.00 -20.72 -2.82
N SER A 71 -9.29 -21.04 -2.66
CA SER A 71 -9.92 -21.14 -1.35
C SER A 71 -9.72 -22.56 -0.78
N HIS A 72 -9.39 -22.63 0.51
CA HIS A 72 -9.32 -23.86 1.29
C HIS A 72 -10.43 -23.94 2.35
N TYR A 73 -11.43 -23.06 2.26
CA TYR A 73 -12.69 -23.24 2.96
C TYR A 73 -13.48 -24.41 2.35
N SER A 74 -14.38 -24.99 3.12
CA SER A 74 -15.39 -25.91 2.58
C SER A 74 -16.37 -25.17 1.67
N GLU A 75 -17.02 -25.89 0.75
CA GLU A 75 -18.06 -25.31 -0.13
C GLU A 75 -19.17 -24.61 0.68
N GLU A 76 -19.53 -25.15 1.84
CA GLU A 76 -20.52 -24.52 2.72
C GLU A 76 -20.04 -23.21 3.34
N GLU A 77 -18.77 -23.13 3.74
CA GLU A 77 -18.13 -21.92 4.27
C GLU A 77 -18.00 -20.85 3.18
N ASP A 78 -17.50 -21.22 1.99
CA ASP A 78 -17.34 -20.31 0.84
C ASP A 78 -18.67 -19.66 0.45
N ASN A 79 -19.78 -20.39 0.57
CA ASN A 79 -21.13 -19.91 0.25
C ASN A 79 -21.85 -19.18 1.41
N LEU A 80 -21.21 -18.99 2.58
CA LEU A 80 -21.78 -18.17 3.66
C LEU A 80 -21.95 -16.73 3.16
N LYS A 81 -23.09 -16.11 3.48
CA LYS A 81 -23.38 -14.71 3.11
C LYS A 81 -24.26 -14.01 4.14
N GLY A 82 -24.37 -12.69 4.03
CA GLY A 82 -25.18 -11.84 4.89
C GLY A 82 -24.90 -12.06 6.37
N VAL A 83 -25.97 -12.09 7.17
CA VAL A 83 -25.86 -12.22 8.65
C VAL A 83 -25.14 -13.50 9.07
N ARG A 84 -25.19 -14.59 8.28
CA ARG A 84 -24.46 -15.83 8.59
C ARG A 84 -22.96 -15.64 8.43
N LEU A 85 -22.53 -15.02 7.33
CA LEU A 85 -21.13 -14.68 7.10
C LEU A 85 -20.63 -13.70 8.15
N LEU A 86 -21.39 -12.65 8.48
CA LEU A 86 -21.02 -11.69 9.52
C LEU A 86 -20.74 -12.41 10.85
N LYS A 87 -21.66 -13.29 11.29
CA LYS A 87 -21.48 -14.05 12.53
C LYS A 87 -20.26 -14.97 12.44
N TYR A 88 -20.03 -15.61 11.30
CA TYR A 88 -18.86 -16.45 11.08
C TYR A 88 -17.56 -15.64 11.22
N LEU A 89 -17.47 -14.47 10.57
CA LEU A 89 -16.29 -13.60 10.65
C LEU A 89 -16.04 -13.12 12.08
N VAL A 90 -17.06 -12.63 12.77
CA VAL A 90 -16.94 -12.18 14.16
C VAL A 90 -16.53 -13.31 15.09
N ASN A 91 -17.07 -14.52 14.92
CA ASN A 91 -16.76 -15.63 15.83
C ASN A 91 -15.35 -16.21 15.61
N ASN A 92 -14.82 -16.15 14.40
CA ASN A 92 -13.54 -16.81 14.06
C ASN A 92 -12.37 -15.83 13.94
N TYR A 93 -12.61 -14.58 13.56
CA TYR A 93 -11.55 -13.62 13.19
C TYR A 93 -11.57 -12.32 13.99
N TRP A 94 -12.44 -12.15 14.98
CA TRP A 94 -12.53 -10.90 15.76
C TRP A 94 -11.19 -10.47 16.35
N ASP A 95 -10.44 -11.37 16.98
CA ASP A 95 -9.18 -11.04 17.64
C ASP A 95 -8.06 -10.64 16.67
N VAL A 96 -8.20 -10.99 15.39
CA VAL A 96 -7.28 -10.58 14.31
C VAL A 96 -7.74 -9.27 13.69
N LEU A 97 -9.04 -9.13 13.41
CA LEU A 97 -9.64 -7.93 12.81
C LEU A 97 -9.65 -6.73 13.77
N TYR A 98 -9.63 -6.97 15.08
CA TYR A 98 -9.71 -5.93 16.09
C TYR A 98 -8.74 -6.19 17.23
N ILE A 99 -7.66 -5.42 17.28
CA ILE A 99 -6.65 -5.52 18.34
C ILE A 99 -6.90 -4.49 19.45
N PRO A 100 -6.48 -4.76 20.71
CA PRO A 100 -6.65 -3.80 21.79
C PRO A 100 -5.90 -2.48 21.55
N LYS A 101 -6.59 -1.35 21.68
CA LYS A 101 -5.98 -0.02 21.52
C LYS A 101 -4.83 0.18 22.51
N VAL A 102 -3.67 0.59 22.02
CA VAL A 102 -2.50 0.92 22.85
C VAL A 102 -2.53 2.40 23.19
N ASN A 103 -2.63 2.70 24.50
CA ASN A 103 -2.50 4.06 25.00
C ASN A 103 -1.09 4.28 25.54
N TRP A 104 -0.44 5.34 25.06
CA TRP A 104 0.85 5.78 25.53
C TRP A 104 0.70 6.88 26.58
N LYS A 105 1.55 6.84 27.60
CA LYS A 105 1.72 8.00 28.48
C LYS A 105 2.35 9.14 27.66
N HIS A 106 2.06 10.39 28.01
CA HIS A 106 2.62 11.56 27.31
C HIS A 106 4.16 11.56 27.22
N SER A 107 4.84 10.95 28.20
CA SER A 107 6.28 10.77 28.20
C SER A 107 6.80 9.61 27.35
N TYR A 108 5.93 8.85 26.69
CA TYR A 108 6.22 7.67 25.83
C TYR A 108 7.04 6.53 26.49
N ASP A 109 7.31 6.62 27.80
CA ASP A 109 8.03 5.61 28.61
C ASP A 109 7.17 4.40 28.99
N LYS A 110 5.86 4.52 28.92
CA LYS A 110 4.91 3.47 29.33
C LYS A 110 3.77 3.34 28.34
N ARG A 111 3.41 2.09 28.03
CA ARG A 111 2.22 1.73 27.24
C ARG A 111 1.25 0.89 28.06
N ARG A 112 -0.04 1.05 27.80
CA ARG A 112 -1.12 0.21 28.33
C ARG A 112 -2.03 -0.23 27.20
N ARG A 113 -2.27 -1.53 27.09
CA ARG A 113 -3.32 -2.07 26.23
C ARG A 113 -4.69 -1.88 26.89
N SER A 114 -5.63 -1.37 26.11
CA SER A 114 -7.02 -1.26 26.51
C SER A 114 -7.63 -2.65 26.74
N ARG A 115 -8.64 -2.74 27.59
CA ARG A 115 -9.44 -3.96 27.79
C ARG A 115 -10.86 -3.84 27.23
N ILE A 116 -11.18 -2.68 26.66
CA ILE A 116 -12.53 -2.30 26.24
C ILE A 116 -12.50 -1.78 24.80
N PHE A 117 -11.64 -0.80 24.53
CA PHE A 117 -11.46 -0.23 23.20
C PHE A 117 -10.52 -1.07 22.34
N VAL A 118 -10.97 -1.37 21.12
CA VAL A 118 -10.20 -2.03 20.06
C VAL A 118 -9.92 -1.06 18.91
N THR A 119 -9.05 -1.47 17.99
CA THR A 119 -8.70 -0.75 16.76
C THR A 119 -8.52 -1.76 15.63
N ASP A 120 -8.89 -1.33 14.43
CA ASP A 120 -8.80 -2.03 13.14
C ASP A 120 -7.67 -1.50 12.24
N CYS A 121 -6.94 -0.47 12.72
CA CYS A 121 -5.81 0.12 12.01
C CYS A 121 -4.59 -0.82 12.00
N CYS A 122 -4.19 -1.24 10.79
CA CYS A 122 -2.97 -1.99 10.47
C CYS A 122 -2.73 -3.21 11.37
N VAL A 123 -3.70 -4.12 11.40
CA VAL A 123 -3.76 -5.22 12.38
C VAL A 123 -2.99 -6.48 11.98
N LEU A 124 -2.51 -6.60 10.74
CA LEU A 124 -1.78 -7.77 10.27
C LEU A 124 -0.27 -7.60 10.52
N THR A 125 0.33 -6.62 9.87
CA THR A 125 1.77 -6.34 9.88
C THR A 125 2.10 -5.00 10.56
N GLY A 126 1.13 -4.10 10.67
CA GLY A 126 1.35 -2.71 11.07
C GLY A 126 1.63 -1.76 9.90
N TYR A 127 1.64 -2.28 8.67
CA TYR A 127 1.77 -1.51 7.43
C TYR A 127 0.41 -0.98 6.96
N CYS A 128 0.39 0.18 6.28
CA CYS A 128 -0.85 0.84 5.90
C CYS A 128 -1.75 0.00 4.98
N PHE A 129 -1.17 -0.86 4.13
CA PHE A 129 -1.93 -1.70 3.19
C PHE A 129 -2.68 -2.86 3.85
N ASP A 130 -2.38 -3.18 5.11
CA ASP A 130 -3.23 -4.03 5.92
C ASP A 130 -4.68 -3.51 5.92
N HIS A 131 -4.85 -2.19 5.92
CA HIS A 131 -6.18 -1.59 5.86
C HIS A 131 -6.80 -1.83 4.48
N ASN A 132 -6.07 -1.66 3.38
CA ASN A 132 -6.59 -1.85 2.02
C ASN A 132 -7.07 -3.30 1.79
N ILE A 133 -6.31 -4.30 2.24
CA ILE A 133 -6.70 -5.71 2.07
C ILE A 133 -7.88 -6.09 2.98
N LEU A 134 -7.99 -5.50 4.18
CA LEU A 134 -9.08 -5.80 5.12
C LEU A 134 -10.32 -4.91 4.95
N ASN A 135 -10.23 -3.81 4.20
CA ASN A 135 -11.32 -2.84 4.10
C ASN A 135 -12.64 -3.47 3.62
N PRO A 136 -12.66 -4.37 2.61
CA PRO A 136 -13.90 -5.03 2.21
C PRO A 136 -14.56 -5.82 3.34
N ILE A 137 -13.78 -6.45 4.23
CA ILE A 137 -14.32 -7.13 5.42
C ILE A 137 -14.95 -6.11 6.37
N TYR A 138 -14.26 -5.00 6.65
CA TYR A 138 -14.80 -3.98 7.57
C TYR A 138 -16.08 -3.34 7.03
N ASP A 139 -16.14 -3.05 5.74
CA ASP A 139 -17.34 -2.49 5.10
C ASP A 139 -18.49 -3.51 5.10
N PHE A 140 -18.21 -4.79 4.84
CA PHE A 140 -19.18 -5.88 5.00
C PHE A 140 -19.67 -6.01 6.45
N LEU A 141 -18.80 -5.91 7.45
CA LEU A 141 -19.20 -5.98 8.86
C LEU A 141 -20.09 -4.81 9.30
N LYS A 142 -19.88 -3.61 8.74
CA LYS A 142 -20.73 -2.44 8.99
C LYS A 142 -22.11 -2.59 8.35
N SER A 143 -22.18 -3.11 7.12
CA SER A 143 -23.41 -3.22 6.35
C SER A 143 -23.41 -4.52 5.51
N PRO A 144 -23.72 -5.68 6.13
CA PRO A 144 -23.63 -6.97 5.44
C PRO A 144 -24.67 -7.09 4.34
N ASP A 145 -24.21 -7.54 3.17
CA ASP A 145 -25.01 -7.77 1.98
C ASP A 145 -25.02 -9.26 1.59
N ASN A 146 -25.29 -9.60 0.33
CA ASN A 146 -25.34 -10.98 -0.13
C ASN A 146 -24.00 -11.51 -0.66
N THR A 147 -22.90 -10.77 -0.51
CA THR A 147 -21.56 -11.24 -0.83
C THR A 147 -21.24 -12.51 -0.04
N THR A 148 -20.73 -13.50 -0.75
CA THR A 148 -20.29 -14.78 -0.20
C THR A 148 -18.90 -14.66 0.44
N LEU A 149 -18.46 -15.65 1.24
CA LEU A 149 -17.11 -15.63 1.80
C LEU A 149 -16.06 -15.64 0.68
N TYR A 150 -16.27 -16.45 -0.36
CA TYR A 150 -15.36 -16.53 -1.51
C TYR A 150 -15.25 -15.16 -2.22
N GLU A 151 -16.38 -14.54 -2.57
CA GLU A 151 -16.41 -13.21 -3.19
C GLU A 151 -15.81 -12.14 -2.26
N LEU A 152 -15.98 -12.27 -0.94
CA LEU A 152 -15.38 -11.34 0.01
C LEU A 152 -13.84 -11.46 0.02
N MET A 153 -13.28 -12.66 -0.05
CA MET A 153 -11.84 -12.86 -0.19
C MET A 153 -11.32 -12.30 -1.52
N ASP A 154 -12.05 -12.50 -2.61
CA ASP A 154 -11.71 -11.91 -3.91
C ASP A 154 -11.71 -10.38 -3.86
N ASN A 155 -12.74 -9.77 -3.27
CA ASN A 155 -12.82 -8.32 -3.08
C ASN A 155 -11.66 -7.77 -2.23
N CYS A 156 -11.19 -8.52 -1.21
CA CYS A 156 -10.02 -8.15 -0.42
C CYS A 156 -8.74 -8.10 -1.27
N LEU A 157 -8.53 -9.12 -2.10
CA LEU A 157 -7.38 -9.20 -2.99
C LEU A 157 -7.44 -8.13 -4.09
N ASP A 158 -8.61 -7.91 -4.69
CA ASP A 158 -8.80 -6.84 -5.69
C ASP A 158 -8.48 -5.47 -5.09
N SER A 159 -9.04 -5.14 -3.92
CA SER A 159 -8.77 -3.90 -3.20
C SER A 159 -7.28 -3.71 -2.89
N PHE A 160 -6.60 -4.80 -2.48
CA PHE A 160 -5.18 -4.77 -2.17
C PHE A 160 -4.31 -4.55 -3.42
N PHE A 161 -4.50 -5.34 -4.48
CA PHE A 161 -3.70 -5.22 -5.69
C PHE A 161 -3.95 -3.93 -6.44
N LYS A 162 -5.20 -3.44 -6.43
CA LYS A 162 -5.53 -2.11 -6.91
C LYS A 162 -4.78 -1.03 -6.16
N ALA A 163 -4.79 -1.08 -4.82
CA ALA A 163 -4.02 -0.12 -4.03
C ALA A 163 -2.52 -0.19 -4.34
N CYS A 164 -1.97 -1.39 -4.56
CA CYS A 164 -0.54 -1.55 -4.91
C CYS A 164 -0.21 -0.91 -6.25
N MET A 165 -1.09 -1.06 -7.24
CA MET A 165 -0.96 -0.43 -8.55
C MET A 165 -1.09 1.09 -8.45
N ASP A 166 -2.11 1.60 -7.77
CA ASP A 166 -2.37 3.04 -7.60
C ASP A 166 -1.18 3.73 -6.90
N ASP A 167 -0.59 3.08 -5.88
CA ASP A 167 0.60 3.59 -5.18
C ASP A 167 1.86 3.54 -6.05
N ALA A 168 2.06 2.45 -6.80
CA ALA A 168 3.17 2.37 -7.75
C ALA A 168 3.07 3.43 -8.85
N GLU A 169 1.86 3.68 -9.38
CA GLU A 169 1.57 4.73 -10.37
C GLU A 169 1.86 6.12 -9.80
N TYR A 170 1.38 6.42 -8.59
CA TYR A 170 1.64 7.70 -7.93
C TYR A 170 3.13 7.92 -7.70
N MET A 171 3.85 6.90 -7.24
CA MET A 171 5.27 7.00 -6.94
C MET A 171 6.11 7.33 -8.18
N ILE A 172 5.66 7.02 -9.40
CA ILE A 172 6.36 7.41 -10.63
C ILE A 172 5.83 8.70 -11.26
N SER A 173 4.86 9.37 -10.62
CA SER A 173 4.26 10.60 -11.16
C SER A 173 5.21 11.80 -11.10
N MET A 174 4.91 12.83 -11.90
CA MET A 174 5.62 14.11 -11.81
C MET A 174 5.46 14.77 -10.45
N GLU A 175 4.32 14.55 -9.77
CA GLU A 175 4.06 15.08 -8.44
C GLU A 175 5.01 14.45 -7.40
N ALA A 176 5.09 13.12 -7.36
CA ALA A 176 6.03 12.43 -6.47
C ALA A 176 7.49 12.78 -6.76
N PHE A 177 7.85 12.95 -8.04
CA PHE A 177 9.18 13.41 -8.42
C PHE A 177 9.47 14.84 -7.97
N ALA A 178 8.50 15.75 -8.04
CA ALA A 178 8.66 17.11 -7.56
C ALA A 178 8.88 17.15 -6.03
N ASP A 179 8.11 16.36 -5.28
CA ASP A 179 8.28 16.20 -3.83
C ASP A 179 9.67 15.64 -3.48
N GLU A 180 10.15 14.64 -4.23
CA GLU A 180 11.49 14.07 -4.06
C GLU A 180 12.58 15.09 -4.37
N CYS A 181 12.41 15.92 -5.42
CA CYS A 181 13.34 16.99 -5.75
C CYS A 181 13.41 18.06 -4.66
N GLU A 182 12.27 18.44 -4.09
CA GLU A 182 12.21 19.41 -2.99
C GLU A 182 12.85 18.84 -1.72
N ALA A 183 12.55 17.59 -1.37
CA ALA A 183 13.07 16.93 -0.18
C ALA A 183 14.59 16.73 -0.20
N ASN A 184 15.17 16.51 -1.39
CA ASN A 184 16.61 16.29 -1.57
C ASN A 184 17.37 17.53 -2.07
N GLU A 185 16.69 18.66 -2.26
CA GLU A 185 17.27 19.89 -2.80
C GLU A 185 17.98 19.67 -4.16
N TYR A 186 17.36 18.88 -5.05
CA TYR A 186 17.90 18.63 -6.40
C TYR A 186 17.91 19.89 -7.25
N GLU A 187 19.05 20.15 -7.86
CA GLU A 187 19.32 21.25 -8.76
C GLU A 187 19.61 20.72 -10.16
N PHE A 188 19.15 21.43 -11.17
CA PHE A 188 19.22 21.01 -12.56
C PHE A 188 19.86 22.08 -13.43
N LEU A 189 20.50 21.67 -14.51
CA LEU A 189 20.83 22.57 -15.61
C LEU A 189 19.54 22.98 -16.35
N SER A 190 19.59 24.07 -17.10
CA SER A 190 18.44 24.60 -17.86
C SER A 190 17.80 23.59 -18.83
N ASP A 191 18.52 22.52 -19.19
CA ASP A 191 18.05 21.44 -20.06
C ASP A 191 17.48 20.24 -19.29
N GLY A 192 17.29 20.33 -17.97
CA GLY A 192 16.73 19.26 -17.13
C GLY A 192 17.72 18.19 -16.71
N THR A 193 19.02 18.36 -16.97
CA THR A 193 20.04 17.42 -16.48
C THR A 193 20.31 17.67 -14.99
N LEU A 194 20.19 16.62 -14.16
CA LEU A 194 20.50 16.69 -12.73
C LEU A 194 21.97 17.12 -12.51
N PHE A 195 22.19 18.08 -11.62
CA PHE A 195 23.50 18.64 -11.32
C PHE A 195 24.13 18.04 -10.06
N ASN A 196 23.34 17.82 -9.00
CA ASN A 196 23.78 17.34 -7.68
C ASN A 196 23.04 16.08 -7.21
#